data_AF-A0A3N5MB55-F1
#
_entry.id   AF-A0A3N5MB55-F1
#
_cell.length_a   1.000
_cell.length_b   1.000
_cell.length_c   1.000
_cell.angle_alpha   90.00
_cell.angle_beta   90.00
_cell.angle_gamma   90.00
#
_symmetry.space_group_name_H-M   'P 1'
#
loop_
_entity.id
_entity.type
_entity.pdbx_description
1 polymer ?
#
loop_
_entity_poly.entity_id
_entity_poly.type
_entity_poly.pdbx_seq_one_letter_code
_entity_poly.pdbx_strand_id
1 'polypeptide(L)'
;GRAKDIQYASRTRLNIKQIREVGELRAACRRLVGKLPPALKSDPDAIKLAAACDDRSWTIIRLINTRLSRSGLVKDYEFSRATITETWAGGLEDVRRSVAGWDKIRPATGPGVLVYRPTEALPPPGPVTQKKDKSEPIRS
;
A
#
# COMPACT_ATOMS: atom_id res chain seq x y z
N GLY A 1 11.25 15.60 -10.88
CA GLY A 1 12.14 14.86 -11.83
C GLY A 1 11.89 13.35 -11.86
N ARG A 2 11.38 12.81 -12.99
CA ARG A 2 10.91 11.42 -13.23
C ARG A 2 11.86 10.30 -12.74
N ALA A 3 13.17 10.49 -12.80
CA ALA A 3 14.15 9.51 -12.30
C ALA A 3 14.08 9.30 -10.77
N LYS A 4 13.84 10.38 -10.01
CA LYS A 4 13.66 10.29 -8.55
C LYS A 4 12.38 9.53 -8.21
N ASP A 5 11.27 9.84 -8.90
CA ASP A 5 10.00 9.13 -8.72
C ASP A 5 10.15 7.61 -8.97
N ILE A 6 10.92 7.20 -10.00
CA ILE A 6 11.23 5.79 -10.29
C ILE A 6 12.07 5.16 -9.17
N GLN A 7 13.10 5.85 -8.69
CA GLN A 7 13.94 5.36 -7.59
C GLN A 7 13.14 5.19 -6.29
N TYR A 8 12.31 6.17 -5.92
CA TYR A 8 11.47 6.08 -4.72
C TYR A 8 10.42 4.96 -4.83
N ALA A 9 9.73 4.85 -5.97
CA ALA A 9 8.78 3.77 -6.21
C ALA A 9 9.48 2.38 -6.17
N SER A 10 10.72 2.29 -6.65
CA SER A 10 11.55 1.09 -6.55
C SER A 10 11.88 0.75 -5.09
N ARG A 11 12.31 1.73 -4.28
CA ARG A 11 12.61 1.52 -2.85
C ARG A 11 11.39 1.04 -2.06
N THR A 12 10.22 1.65 -2.28
CA THR A 12 8.99 1.19 -1.61
C THR A 12 8.63 -0.23 -2.02
N ARG A 13 8.76 -0.59 -3.29
CA ARG A 13 8.50 -1.95 -3.78
C ARG A 13 9.50 -2.95 -3.20
N LEU A 14 10.78 -2.60 -3.12
CA LEU A 14 11.82 -3.43 -2.50
C LEU A 14 11.54 -3.69 -1.02
N ASN A 15 11.19 -2.65 -0.26
CA ASN A 15 10.88 -2.80 1.17
C ASN A 15 9.65 -3.70 1.38
N ILE A 16 8.60 -3.53 0.59
CA ILE A 16 7.41 -4.40 0.66
C ILE A 16 7.75 -5.84 0.31
N LYS A 17 8.59 -6.05 -0.73
CA LYS A 17 9.02 -7.39 -1.13
C LYS A 17 9.82 -8.05 0.00
N GLN A 18 10.77 -7.34 0.60
CA GLN A 18 11.58 -7.85 1.70
C GLN A 18 10.72 -8.20 2.92
N ILE A 19 9.75 -7.36 3.27
CA ILE A 19 8.78 -7.68 4.32
C ILE A 19 8.03 -8.98 3.94
N ARG A 20 7.51 -9.10 2.71
CA ARG A 20 6.85 -10.34 2.26
C ARG A 20 7.74 -11.58 2.40
N GLU A 21 8.98 -11.52 1.94
CA GLU A 21 9.95 -12.62 2.01
C GLU A 21 10.21 -13.05 3.46
N VAL A 22 10.36 -12.10 4.38
CA VAL A 22 10.56 -12.40 5.81
C VAL A 22 9.31 -13.07 6.40
N GLY A 23 8.11 -12.61 6.04
CA GLY A 23 6.86 -13.22 6.51
C GLY A 23 6.70 -14.66 6.01
N GLU A 24 7.00 -14.90 4.73
CA GLU A 24 6.97 -16.23 4.11
C GLU A 24 7.98 -17.18 4.76
N LEU A 25 9.19 -16.68 5.06
CA LEU A 25 10.23 -17.46 5.73
C LEU A 25 9.83 -17.83 7.16
N ARG A 26 9.28 -16.90 7.95
CA ARG A 26 8.75 -17.18 9.29
C ARG A 26 7.66 -18.25 9.25
N ALA A 27 6.75 -18.15 8.29
CA ALA A 27 5.70 -19.14 8.10
C ALA A 27 6.25 -20.52 7.75
N ALA A 28 7.24 -20.58 6.85
CA ALA A 28 7.88 -21.83 6.46
C ALA A 28 8.64 -22.47 7.63
N CYS A 29 9.41 -21.67 8.37
CA CYS A 29 10.08 -22.07 9.59
C CYS A 29 9.10 -22.65 10.61
N ARG A 30 7.96 -22.00 10.87
CA ARG A 30 6.95 -22.50 11.80
C ARG A 30 6.40 -23.86 11.37
N ARG A 31 6.06 -24.03 10.09
CA ARG A 31 5.61 -25.32 9.54
C ARG A 31 6.68 -26.40 9.68
N LEU A 32 7.96 -26.04 9.54
CA LEU A 32 9.08 -26.97 9.70
C LEU A 32 9.26 -27.38 11.16
N VAL A 33 9.27 -26.42 12.09
CA VAL A 33 9.35 -26.65 13.53
C VAL A 33 8.19 -27.54 14.02
N GLY A 34 6.98 -27.32 13.49
CA GLY A 34 5.82 -28.16 13.81
C GLY A 34 5.96 -29.63 13.38
N LYS A 35 6.81 -29.92 12.38
CA LYS A 35 7.08 -31.28 11.88
C LYS A 35 8.25 -31.96 12.60
N LEU A 36 8.96 -31.27 13.50
CA LEU A 36 10.11 -31.86 14.18
C LEU A 36 9.67 -33.04 15.07
N PRO A 37 10.47 -34.12 15.12
CA PRO A 37 10.23 -35.23 16.02
C PRO A 37 10.36 -34.78 17.49
N PRO A 38 9.68 -35.45 18.44
CA PRO A 38 9.66 -35.06 19.85
C PRO A 38 11.06 -34.86 20.47
N ALA A 39 12.03 -35.69 20.08
CA ALA A 39 13.40 -35.61 20.56
C ALA A 39 14.10 -34.28 20.25
N LEU A 40 13.73 -33.61 19.15
CA LEU A 40 14.30 -32.33 18.74
C LEU A 40 13.46 -31.13 19.18
N LYS A 41 12.26 -31.33 19.77
CA LYS A 41 11.43 -30.21 20.22
C LYS A 41 11.98 -29.52 21.47
N SER A 42 12.74 -30.26 22.27
CA SER A 42 13.44 -29.74 23.46
C SER A 42 14.79 -29.13 23.13
N ASP A 43 15.21 -29.18 21.86
CA ASP A 43 16.46 -28.57 21.42
C ASP A 43 16.36 -27.03 21.56
N PRO A 44 17.39 -26.37 22.14
CA PRO A 44 17.37 -24.93 22.38
C PRO A 44 17.20 -24.11 21.09
N ASP A 45 17.75 -24.55 19.96
CA ASP A 45 17.59 -23.85 18.68
C ASP A 45 16.17 -24.05 18.13
N ALA A 46 15.58 -25.24 18.30
CA ALA A 46 14.19 -25.48 17.93
C ALA A 46 13.22 -24.59 18.73
N ILE A 47 13.45 -24.43 20.04
CA ILE A 47 12.67 -23.54 20.91
C ILE A 47 12.83 -22.07 20.46
N LYS A 48 14.07 -21.65 20.18
CA LYS A 48 14.36 -20.29 19.72
C LYS A 48 13.69 -19.99 18.37
N LEU A 49 13.74 -20.93 17.43
CA LEU A 49 13.07 -20.82 16.13
C LEU A 49 11.54 -20.80 16.29
N ALA A 50 10.98 -21.66 17.15
CA ALA A 50 9.55 -21.68 17.43
C ALA A 50 9.02 -20.32 17.93
N ALA A 51 9.81 -19.64 18.78
CA ALA A 51 9.48 -18.31 19.31
C ALA A 51 9.64 -17.20 18.25
N ALA A 52 10.63 -17.31 17.36
CA ALA A 52 10.90 -16.32 16.32
C ALA A 52 9.96 -16.43 15.11
N CYS A 53 9.33 -17.59 14.91
CA CYS A 53 8.46 -17.92 13.81
C CYS A 53 6.99 -17.89 14.31
N ASP A 54 6.45 -16.68 14.46
CA ASP A 54 5.06 -16.42 14.86
C ASP A 54 4.10 -16.34 13.65
N ASP A 55 2.80 -16.56 13.88
CA ASP A 55 1.74 -16.44 12.86
C ASP A 55 1.37 -14.97 12.57
N ARG A 56 2.36 -14.07 12.64
CA ARG A 56 2.10 -12.64 12.50
C ARG A 56 1.80 -12.30 11.06
N SER A 57 0.66 -11.69 10.89
CA SER A 57 0.16 -11.18 9.63
C SER A 57 0.32 -9.67 9.59
N TRP A 58 0.71 -9.11 8.44
CA TRP A 58 1.00 -7.68 8.30
C TRP A 58 0.06 -7.02 7.30
N THR A 59 -0.43 -5.82 7.62
CA THR A 59 -1.05 -4.91 6.66
C THR A 59 -0.16 -3.69 6.47
N ILE A 60 0.30 -3.47 5.24
CA ILE A 60 1.07 -2.30 4.84
C ILE A 60 0.12 -1.33 4.14
N ILE A 61 -0.19 -0.20 4.77
CA ILE A 61 -0.98 0.88 4.16
C ILE A 61 -0.02 1.81 3.41
N ARG A 62 -0.23 1.96 2.10
CA ARG A 62 0.53 2.89 1.26
C ARG A 62 -0.22 4.20 1.10
N LEU A 63 0.25 5.23 1.79
CA LEU A 63 -0.20 6.61 1.61
C LEU A 63 0.64 7.24 0.50
N ILE A 64 0.07 7.37 -0.69
CA ILE A 64 0.75 7.94 -1.86
C ILE A 64 0.05 9.24 -2.22
N ASN A 65 0.79 10.34 -2.21
CA ASN A 65 0.26 11.63 -2.61
C ASN A 65 0.11 11.70 -4.14
N THR A 66 -1.09 11.41 -4.64
CA THR A 66 -1.43 11.48 -6.06
C THR A 66 -2.01 12.84 -6.46
N ARG A 67 -2.43 13.69 -5.50
CA ARG A 67 -3.10 14.97 -5.78
C ARG A 67 -2.14 15.98 -6.44
N LEU A 68 -0.88 16.02 -6.00
CA LEU A 68 0.20 16.81 -6.62
C LEU A 68 0.64 16.32 -8.00
N SER A 69 0.26 15.10 -8.43
CA SER A 69 0.59 14.63 -9.78
C SER A 69 -0.35 15.16 -10.85
N ARG A 70 -1.45 15.83 -10.45
CA ARG A 70 -2.48 16.37 -11.33
C ARG A 70 -2.20 17.81 -11.78
N SER A 71 -1.29 18.54 -11.11
CA SER A 71 -0.80 19.84 -11.58
C SER A 71 0.40 19.63 -12.52
N GLY A 72 0.19 19.92 -13.80
CA GLY A 72 1.24 19.78 -14.81
C GLY A 72 2.43 20.72 -14.55
N LEU A 73 3.62 20.32 -15.04
CA LEU A 73 4.92 21.03 -15.18
C LEU A 73 5.48 21.85 -13.99
N VAL A 74 4.70 22.15 -12.95
CA VAL A 74 5.05 22.97 -11.77
C VAL A 74 5.24 22.10 -10.51
N LYS A 75 5.13 20.76 -10.65
CA LYS A 75 5.31 19.79 -9.55
C LYS A 75 6.64 19.96 -8.80
N ASP A 76 7.70 20.40 -9.49
CA ASP A 76 9.03 20.55 -8.88
C ASP A 76 9.23 21.91 -8.14
N TYR A 77 8.27 22.85 -8.22
CA TYR A 77 8.37 24.20 -7.62
C TYR A 77 7.16 24.65 -6.78
N GLU A 78 6.07 23.88 -6.74
CA GLU A 78 4.86 24.27 -6.01
C GLU A 78 4.92 23.89 -4.52
N PHE A 79 5.50 24.78 -3.71
CA PHE A 79 5.56 24.67 -2.25
C PHE A 79 4.66 25.69 -1.54
N SER A 80 3.58 26.11 -2.21
CA SER A 80 2.68 27.10 -1.63
C SER A 80 2.06 26.55 -0.34
N ARG A 81 1.76 27.44 0.61
CA ARG A 81 1.07 27.06 1.85
C ARG A 81 -0.23 26.31 1.55
N ALA A 82 -0.98 26.74 0.53
CA ALA A 82 -2.22 26.11 0.12
C ALA A 82 -1.99 24.66 -0.35
N THR A 83 -0.99 24.43 -1.20
CA THR A 83 -0.62 23.08 -1.71
C THR A 83 -0.18 22.15 -0.60
N ILE A 84 0.60 22.66 0.37
CA ILE A 84 1.02 21.89 1.55
C ILE A 84 -0.19 21.54 2.42
N THR A 85 -1.07 22.51 2.71
CA THR A 85 -2.30 22.27 3.48
C THR A 85 -3.20 21.24 2.81
N GLU A 86 -3.38 21.30 1.49
CA GLU A 86 -4.16 20.31 0.73
C GLU A 86 -3.53 18.91 0.81
N THR A 87 -2.20 18.83 0.74
CA THR A 87 -1.46 17.57 0.90
C THR A 87 -1.70 16.94 2.28
N TRP A 88 -1.61 17.73 3.34
CA TRP A 88 -1.88 17.27 4.70
C TRP A 88 -3.32 16.79 4.86
N ALA A 89 -4.28 17.56 4.33
CA ALA A 89 -5.69 17.18 4.33
C ALA A 89 -5.90 15.84 3.61
N GLY A 90 -5.33 15.67 2.42
CA GLY A 90 -5.44 14.43 1.65
C GLY A 90 -4.83 13.22 2.36
N GLY A 91 -3.65 13.37 2.96
CA GLY A 91 -3.04 12.30 3.74
C GLY A 91 -3.86 11.92 4.98
N LEU A 92 -4.43 12.91 5.66
CA LEU A 92 -5.31 12.70 6.81
C LEU A 92 -6.60 11.95 6.42
N GLU A 93 -7.21 12.30 5.29
CA GLU A 93 -8.36 11.58 4.75
C GLU A 93 -8.04 10.12 4.43
N ASP A 94 -6.89 9.85 3.81
CA ASP A 94 -6.46 8.49 3.47
C ASP A 94 -6.24 7.63 4.73
N VAL A 95 -5.67 8.21 5.80
CA VAL A 95 -5.54 7.53 7.11
C VAL A 95 -6.92 7.25 7.70
N ARG A 96 -7.81 8.27 7.75
CA ARG A 96 -9.17 8.10 8.28
C ARG A 96 -9.94 7.01 7.54
N ARG A 97 -9.85 6.97 6.21
CA ARG A 97 -10.46 5.91 5.38
C ARG A 97 -9.91 4.53 5.73
N SER A 98 -8.60 4.41 5.90
CA SER A 98 -7.95 3.14 6.25
C SER A 98 -8.40 2.63 7.62
N VAL A 99 -8.49 3.51 8.61
CA VAL A 99 -8.94 3.17 9.97
C VAL A 99 -10.43 2.84 9.98
N ALA A 100 -11.28 3.63 9.32
CA ALA A 100 -12.72 3.35 9.23
C ALA A 100 -13.01 2.03 8.49
N GLY A 101 -12.20 1.70 7.47
CA GLY A 101 -12.26 0.44 6.74
C GLY A 101 -11.47 -0.71 7.36
N TRP A 102 -10.99 -0.58 8.61
CA TRP A 102 -10.03 -1.50 9.21
C TRP A 102 -10.47 -2.96 9.14
N ASP A 103 -11.75 -3.24 9.36
CA ASP A 103 -12.30 -4.60 9.28
C ASP A 103 -12.01 -5.29 7.93
N LYS A 104 -12.04 -4.53 6.83
CA LYS A 104 -11.83 -5.02 5.46
C LYS A 104 -10.36 -5.18 5.08
N ILE A 105 -9.46 -4.47 5.79
CA ILE A 105 -8.02 -4.47 5.52
C ILE A 105 -7.22 -5.08 6.68
N ARG A 106 -7.92 -5.62 7.68
CA ARG A 106 -7.31 -6.42 8.73
C ARG A 106 -6.73 -7.66 8.06
N PRO A 107 -5.48 -8.00 8.35
CA PRO A 107 -4.90 -9.19 7.76
C PRO A 107 -5.64 -10.42 8.32
N ALA A 108 -6.00 -11.35 7.43
CA ALA A 108 -6.60 -12.62 7.83
C ALA A 108 -5.61 -13.39 8.71
N THR A 109 -6.11 -14.16 9.69
CA THR A 109 -5.28 -15.03 10.52
C THR A 109 -4.51 -16.00 9.63
N GLY A 110 -3.19 -15.84 9.56
CA GLY A 110 -2.31 -16.64 8.72
C GLY A 110 -1.13 -15.86 8.16
N PRO A 111 -0.14 -16.55 7.56
CA PRO A 111 1.05 -15.91 7.04
C PRO A 111 0.72 -15.11 5.79
N GLY A 112 0.88 -13.79 5.86
CA GLY A 112 0.56 -12.92 4.73
C GLY A 112 0.89 -11.46 4.96
N VAL A 113 1.19 -10.77 3.86
CA VAL A 113 1.35 -9.32 3.80
C VAL A 113 0.28 -8.76 2.88
N LEU A 114 -0.71 -8.08 3.46
CA LEU A 114 -1.69 -7.32 2.70
C LEU A 114 -1.14 -5.93 2.42
N VAL A 115 -1.19 -5.49 1.17
CA VAL A 115 -0.78 -4.13 0.80
C VAL A 115 -2.02 -3.35 0.38
N TYR A 116 -2.41 -2.37 1.19
CA TYR A 116 -3.60 -1.55 0.95
C TYR A 116 -3.22 -0.17 0.41
N ARG A 117 -4.00 0.33 -0.54
CA ARG A 117 -3.91 1.72 -1.04
C ARG A 117 -5.26 2.41 -0.83
N PRO A 118 -5.33 3.45 0.01
CA PRO A 118 -6.62 4.12 0.31
C PRO A 118 -7.20 4.86 -0.91
N THR A 119 -6.31 5.42 -1.74
CA THR A 119 -6.67 6.24 -2.90
C THR A 119 -7.08 5.42 -4.14
N GLU A 120 -6.97 4.08 -4.08
CA GLU A 120 -7.42 3.15 -5.13
C GLU A 120 -8.81 2.56 -4.79
N ALA A 121 -9.53 3.13 -3.82
CA ALA A 121 -10.91 2.79 -3.56
C ALA A 121 -11.79 3.26 -4.74
N LEU A 122 -12.08 2.30 -5.64
CA LEU A 122 -13.04 2.24 -6.76
C LEU A 122 -13.52 3.60 -7.32
N PRO A 123 -13.32 3.89 -8.62
CA PRO A 123 -13.99 5.03 -9.23
C PRO A 123 -15.51 4.89 -9.03
N PRO A 124 -16.24 5.97 -8.65
CA PRO A 124 -17.69 5.93 -8.74
C PRO A 124 -18.08 5.68 -10.21
N PRO A 125 -19.12 4.87 -10.50
CA PRO A 125 -19.61 4.75 -11.86
C PRO A 125 -20.00 6.16 -12.33
N GLY A 126 -19.30 6.66 -13.35
CA GLY A 126 -19.53 8.02 -13.82
C GLY A 126 -20.91 8.16 -14.46
N PRO A 127 -21.48 9.37 -14.53
CA PRO A 127 -22.35 9.72 -15.64
C PRO A 127 -21.48 9.99 -16.87
N VAL A 128 -21.79 9.26 -17.95
CA VAL A 128 -21.35 9.54 -19.32
C VAL A 128 -21.89 10.91 -19.72
N THR A 129 -21.06 11.95 -19.72
CA THR A 129 -21.45 13.22 -20.35
C THR A 129 -21.25 13.07 -21.85
N GLN A 130 -22.39 13.10 -22.55
CA GLN A 130 -22.54 12.97 -23.99
C GLN A 130 -21.66 13.96 -24.76
N LYS A 131 -21.19 13.50 -25.92
CA LYS A 131 -20.59 14.31 -27.00
C LYS A 131 -21.42 15.59 -27.20
N LYS A 132 -20.77 16.74 -27.04
CA LYS A 132 -21.34 18.03 -27.45
C LYS A 132 -21.19 18.14 -28.98
N ASP A 133 -22.28 17.93 -29.69
CA ASP A 133 -22.42 18.31 -31.10
C ASP A 133 -22.14 19.81 -31.20
N LYS A 134 -21.21 20.20 -32.08
CA LYS A 134 -20.93 21.60 -32.38
C LYS A 134 -21.00 21.76 -33.88
N SER A 135 -22.23 21.82 -34.38
CA SER A 135 -22.58 22.35 -35.69
C SER A 135 -22.31 23.87 -35.68
N GLU A 136 -21.43 24.32 -36.57
CA GLU A 136 -21.12 25.74 -36.82
C GLU A 136 -22.29 26.46 -37.51
N PRO A 137 -22.52 27.76 -37.24
CA PRO A 137 -23.39 28.56 -38.09
C PRO A 137 -22.59 29.19 -39.23
N ILE A 138 -23.02 28.94 -40.46
CA ILE A 138 -22.56 29.62 -41.67
C ILE A 138 -23.06 31.07 -41.59
N ARG A 139 -22.15 32.04 -41.70
CA ARG A 139 -22.47 33.46 -41.85
C ARG A 139 -22.63 33.79 -43.33
N SER A 140 -23.63 34.63 -43.60
CA SER A 140 -24.15 35.10 -44.89
C SER A 140 -23.13 35.65 -45.88
#